data_AF-G0N682-F1
#
_entry.id   AF-G0N682-F1
#
_cell.length_a   1.000
_cell.length_b   1.000
_cell.length_c   1.000
_cell.angle_alpha   90.00
_cell.angle_beta   90.00
_cell.angle_gamma   90.00
#
_symmetry.space_group_name_H-M   'P 1'
#
loop_
_entity.id
_entity.type
_entity.pdbx_description
1 polymer ?
#
loop_
_entity_poly.entity_id
_entity_poly.type
_entity_poly.pdbx_seq_one_letter_code
_entity_poly.pdbx_strand_id
1 'polypeptide(L)'
;MGDNNGDPSEIDDAIQELDEARKKYLECEPLLMKVKKFLEKKDGMILDEQEKLVKEDYRLVYQQLQEIREVQKMTKNYSENDSFDAPFTSLIASIQGNQQDSEGYSLMKAELLCLTSEICQLLGGIELRLESVIGVVPRRVILEIFENLLMAFSTLQDILAGILKKFHDVNDGSTLPATIEDWAKITGTIISFLTNVLLKLPGFGIEEDQLSAINKLLDRVISIYCPELFFGFVRALGNLEVMATFKGKIEEHQCQIGLLVEEIEQISEYK
;
A
#
# COMPACT_ATOMS: atom_id res chain seq x y z
N MET A 1 37.76 40.08 38.85
CA MET A 1 37.45 40.24 37.41
C MET A 1 37.89 38.95 36.77
N GLY A 2 36.95 38.01 36.64
CA GLY A 2 37.22 36.73 35.98
C GLY A 2 36.90 36.91 34.51
N ASP A 3 37.93 36.86 33.67
CA ASP A 3 37.77 36.71 32.23
C ASP A 3 37.23 35.30 31.99
N ASN A 4 35.92 35.20 31.76
CA ASN A 4 35.26 34.01 31.26
C ASN A 4 34.85 34.31 29.81
N ASN A 5 35.85 34.52 28.96
CA ASN A 5 35.66 34.40 27.52
C ASN A 5 35.71 32.90 27.22
N GLY A 6 34.56 32.30 26.89
CA GLY A 6 34.51 30.92 26.39
C GLY A 6 35.49 30.76 25.24
N ASP A 7 36.18 29.62 25.19
CA ASP A 7 37.17 29.33 24.16
C ASP A 7 36.47 29.37 22.78
N PRO A 8 36.92 30.21 21.83
CA PRO A 8 36.28 30.33 20.51
C PRO A 8 36.10 28.98 19.80
N SER A 9 36.97 28.01 20.09
CA SER A 9 36.87 26.63 19.59
C SER A 9 35.60 25.92 20.06
N GLU A 10 35.20 26.07 21.33
CA GLU A 10 34.03 25.37 21.90
C GLU A 10 32.71 25.92 21.32
N ILE A 11 32.70 27.21 20.97
CA ILE A 11 31.55 27.86 20.33
C ILE A 11 31.40 27.38 18.89
N ASP A 12 32.50 27.33 18.14
CA ASP A 12 32.51 26.86 16.76
C ASP A 12 32.10 25.37 16.68
N ASP A 13 32.61 24.53 17.58
CA ASP A 13 32.25 23.11 17.68
C ASP A 13 30.74 22.93 18.00
N ALA A 14 30.20 23.72 18.93
CA ALA A 14 28.79 23.65 19.29
C ALA A 14 27.84 24.08 18.16
N ILE A 15 28.23 25.10 17.40
CA ILE A 15 27.47 25.55 16.22
C ILE A 15 27.52 24.46 15.15
N GLN A 16 28.68 23.84 14.90
CA GLN A 16 28.82 22.79 13.91
C GLN A 16 27.91 21.58 14.23
N GLU A 17 27.90 21.11 15.48
CA GLU A 17 27.04 20.00 15.92
C GLU A 17 25.55 20.31 15.71
N LEU A 18 25.13 21.53 16.04
CA LEU A 18 23.74 21.97 15.83
C LEU A 18 23.38 22.03 14.34
N ASP A 19 24.29 22.48 13.49
CA ASP A 19 24.04 22.60 12.06
C ASP A 19 24.03 21.22 11.35
N GLU A 20 24.81 20.25 11.84
CA GLU A 20 24.74 18.86 11.39
C GLU A 20 23.41 18.19 11.78
N ALA A 21 22.97 18.37 13.03
CA ALA A 21 21.67 17.88 13.49
C ALA A 21 20.51 18.55 12.73
N ARG A 22 20.61 19.87 12.48
CA ARG A 22 19.64 20.61 11.66
C ARG A 22 19.49 20.02 10.26
N LYS A 23 20.58 19.68 9.59
CA LYS A 23 20.54 19.07 8.24
C LYS A 23 19.81 17.73 8.25
N LYS A 24 20.17 16.83 9.16
CA LYS A 24 19.49 15.52 9.30
C LYS A 24 18.01 15.67 9.65
N TYR A 25 17.70 16.64 10.50
CA TYR A 25 16.32 16.93 10.87
C TYR A 25 15.53 17.48 9.67
N LEU A 26 16.10 18.37 8.86
CA LEU A 26 15.47 18.87 7.63
C LEU A 26 15.21 17.76 6.59
N GLU A 27 16.08 16.75 6.51
CA GLU A 27 15.84 15.57 5.65
C GLU A 27 14.56 14.81 6.04
N CYS A 28 14.11 14.95 7.29
CA CYS A 28 12.90 14.31 7.78
C CYS A 28 11.60 15.06 7.43
N GLU A 29 11.66 16.34 7.03
CA GLU A 29 10.47 17.17 6.76
C GLU A 29 9.60 16.60 5.61
N PRO A 30 10.15 16.17 4.46
CA PRO A 30 9.36 15.57 3.38
C PRO A 30 8.64 14.29 3.83
N LEU A 31 9.31 13.48 4.66
CA LEU A 31 8.76 12.25 5.21
C LEU A 31 7.60 12.55 6.17
N LEU A 32 7.74 13.56 7.03
CA LEU A 32 6.68 14.00 7.93
C LEU A 32 5.42 14.42 7.17
N MET A 33 5.60 15.12 6.04
CA MET A 33 4.50 15.51 5.15
C MET A 33 3.85 14.29 4.46
N LYS A 34 4.64 13.29 4.06
CA LYS A 34 4.11 12.02 3.54
C LYS A 34 3.25 11.29 4.59
N VAL A 35 3.73 11.19 5.82
CA VAL A 35 2.99 10.56 6.94
C VAL A 35 1.69 11.30 7.22
N LYS A 36 1.71 12.64 7.29
CA LYS A 36 0.48 13.45 7.48
C LYS A 36 -0.56 13.17 6.41
N LYS A 37 -0.16 13.22 5.13
CA LYS A 37 -1.06 12.91 4.01
C LYS A 37 -1.63 11.50 4.08
N PHE A 38 -0.81 10.52 4.51
CA PHE A 38 -1.27 9.15 4.74
C PHE A 38 -2.34 9.09 5.83
N LEU A 39 -2.13 9.76 6.96
CA LEU A 39 -3.07 9.78 8.08
C LEU A 39 -4.36 10.58 7.80
N GLU A 40 -4.32 11.53 6.88
CA GLU A 40 -5.49 12.30 6.42
C GLU A 40 -6.41 11.49 5.49
N LYS A 41 -5.93 10.39 4.89
CA LYS A 41 -6.78 9.49 4.11
C LYS A 41 -7.83 8.85 5.03
N LYS A 42 -9.11 9.11 4.75
CA LYS A 42 -10.23 8.50 5.46
C LYS A 42 -10.56 7.14 4.87
N ASP A 43 -9.81 6.11 5.23
CA ASP A 43 -10.18 4.75 4.80
C ASP A 43 -11.00 4.04 5.88
N GLY A 44 -12.25 3.75 5.50
CA GLY A 44 -13.20 3.01 6.30
C GLY A 44 -12.83 1.52 6.31
N MET A 45 -12.66 1.00 7.53
CA MET A 45 -12.70 -0.43 7.88
C MET A 45 -11.64 -1.34 7.23
N ILE A 46 -10.43 -1.32 7.79
CA ILE A 46 -9.84 -2.34 8.68
C ILE A 46 -8.40 -1.88 8.86
N LEU A 47 -8.07 -1.35 10.04
CA LEU A 47 -6.69 -0.94 10.34
C LEU A 47 -5.85 -2.23 10.46
N ASP A 48 -5.00 -2.49 9.47
CA ASP A 48 -3.97 -3.52 9.59
C ASP A 48 -3.05 -3.17 10.79
N GLU A 49 -2.41 -4.18 11.38
CA GLU A 49 -1.54 -4.01 12.54
C GLU A 49 -0.41 -3.01 12.26
N GLN A 50 0.07 -2.95 11.02
CA GLN A 50 1.06 -1.97 10.57
C GLN A 50 0.53 -0.53 10.53
N GLU A 51 -0.72 -0.30 10.14
CA GLU A 51 -1.30 1.05 10.15
C GLU A 51 -1.48 1.57 11.59
N LYS A 52 -1.81 0.69 12.54
CA LYS A 52 -1.87 1.05 13.97
C LYS A 52 -0.49 1.44 14.48
N LEU A 53 0.55 0.68 14.14
CA LEU A 53 1.93 0.98 14.52
C LEU A 53 2.40 2.31 13.92
N VAL A 54 2.09 2.60 12.65
CA VAL A 54 2.38 3.91 12.02
C VAL A 54 1.69 5.05 12.77
N LYS A 55 0.42 4.86 13.18
CA LYS A 55 -0.33 5.87 13.97
C LYS A 55 0.28 6.09 15.35
N GLU A 56 0.69 5.02 16.02
CA GLU A 56 1.33 5.09 17.35
C GLU A 56 2.69 5.78 17.26
N ASP A 57 3.54 5.38 16.32
CA ASP A 57 4.85 6.00 16.11
C ASP A 57 4.71 7.47 15.72
N TYR A 58 3.77 7.81 14.82
CA TYR A 58 3.53 9.21 14.47
C TYR A 58 3.03 10.03 15.66
N ARG A 59 2.27 9.43 16.59
CA ARG A 59 1.86 10.10 17.83
C ARG A 59 3.07 10.45 18.69
N LEU A 60 4.05 9.55 18.78
CA LEU A 60 5.31 9.79 19.51
C LEU A 60 6.14 10.88 18.84
N VAL A 61 6.29 10.83 17.51
CA VAL A 61 6.96 11.90 16.75
C VAL A 61 6.26 13.24 16.97
N TYR A 62 4.94 13.28 16.91
CA TYR A 62 4.17 14.50 17.15
C TYR A 62 4.38 15.04 18.57
N GLN A 63 4.48 14.18 19.58
CA GLN A 63 4.77 14.59 20.95
C GLN A 63 6.17 15.21 21.07
N GLN A 64 7.20 14.58 20.51
CA GLN A 64 8.57 15.11 20.52
C GLN A 64 8.68 16.43 19.74
N LEU A 65 7.93 16.57 18.64
CA LEU A 65 7.81 17.85 17.94
C LEU A 65 7.22 18.95 18.83
N GLN A 66 6.23 18.63 19.68
CA GLN A 66 5.74 19.60 20.66
C GLN A 66 6.78 19.93 21.73
N GLU A 67 7.57 18.95 22.17
CA GLU A 67 8.64 19.17 23.16
C GLU A 67 9.72 20.11 22.60
N ILE A 68 10.14 19.93 21.33
CA ILE A 68 11.02 20.89 20.63
C ILE A 68 10.41 22.30 20.61
N ARG A 69 9.09 22.41 20.40
CA ARG A 69 8.39 23.71 20.42
C ARG A 69 8.36 24.35 21.81
N GLU A 70 8.26 23.55 22.87
CA GLU A 70 8.34 24.06 24.25
C GLU A 70 9.75 24.57 24.57
N VAL A 71 10.80 23.89 24.10
CA VAL A 71 12.19 24.39 24.19
C VAL A 71 12.32 25.76 23.48
N GLN A 72 11.64 25.97 22.35
CA GLN A 72 11.64 27.27 21.64
C GLN A 72 10.89 28.38 22.39
N LYS A 73 9.78 28.07 23.07
CA LYS A 73 9.03 29.07 23.86
C LYS A 73 9.88 29.67 24.98
N MET A 74 10.91 28.97 25.44
CA MET A 74 11.87 29.49 26.42
C MET A 74 12.81 30.58 25.84
N THR A 75 12.92 30.72 24.51
CA THR A 75 13.86 31.66 23.85
C THR A 75 13.17 32.85 23.13
N LYS A 76 11.97 32.69 22.54
CA LYS A 76 10.98 33.77 22.19
C LYS A 76 9.76 33.21 21.43
N ASN A 77 8.68 34.02 21.36
CA ASN A 77 7.36 33.75 20.73
C ASN A 77 7.41 32.92 19.43
N TYR A 78 7.27 31.60 19.57
CA TYR A 78 7.08 30.65 18.48
C TYR A 78 5.64 30.69 17.94
N SER A 79 5.49 30.55 16.62
CA SER A 79 4.23 30.38 15.91
C SER A 79 4.19 29.01 15.22
N GLU A 80 3.00 28.39 15.11
CA GLU A 80 2.85 27.12 14.36
C GLU A 80 3.21 27.23 12.87
N ASN A 81 3.37 28.46 12.36
CA ASN A 81 3.79 28.76 10.99
C ASN A 81 5.31 28.94 10.83
N ASP A 82 6.09 28.84 11.91
CA ASP A 82 7.55 28.95 11.84
C ASP A 82 8.16 27.74 11.12
N SER A 83 9.31 27.95 10.47
CA SER A 83 9.96 26.89 9.68
C SER A 83 10.37 25.71 10.55
N PHE A 84 10.46 24.52 9.94
CA PHE A 84 10.83 23.29 10.65
C PHE A 84 12.19 23.41 11.35
N ASP A 85 13.14 24.16 10.78
CA ASP A 85 14.47 24.41 11.35
C ASP A 85 14.59 25.68 12.23
N ALA A 86 13.47 26.35 12.53
CA ALA A 86 13.43 27.49 13.44
C ALA A 86 14.10 27.24 14.82
N PRO A 87 14.04 26.02 15.43
CA PRO A 87 14.69 25.77 16.72
C PRO A 87 16.22 25.90 16.64
N PHE A 88 16.80 25.36 15.57
CA PHE A 88 18.25 25.37 15.35
C PHE A 88 18.76 26.76 15.00
N THR A 89 18.08 27.46 14.09
CA THR A 89 18.48 28.81 13.66
C THR A 89 18.42 29.80 14.83
N SER A 90 17.40 29.69 15.69
CA SER A 90 17.26 30.53 16.88
C SER A 90 18.34 30.26 17.92
N LEU A 91 18.67 28.99 18.16
CA LEU A 91 19.70 28.61 19.13
C LEU A 91 21.10 29.01 18.64
N ILE A 92 21.43 28.77 17.37
CA ILE A 92 22.70 29.19 16.75
C ILE A 92 22.86 30.71 16.82
N ALA A 93 21.81 31.48 16.49
CA ALA A 93 21.85 32.95 16.56
C ALA A 93 22.03 33.45 18.01
N SER A 94 21.46 32.75 18.99
CA SER A 94 21.61 33.09 20.41
C SER A 94 23.02 32.82 20.93
N ILE A 95 23.62 31.70 20.51
CA ILE A 95 25.03 31.36 20.80
C ILE A 95 25.98 32.40 20.20
N GLN A 96 25.76 32.79 18.93
CA GLN A 96 26.56 33.81 18.25
C GLN A 96 26.38 35.23 18.85
N GLY A 97 25.24 35.50 19.47
CA GLY A 97 24.87 36.79 20.04
C GLY A 97 25.44 37.09 21.43
N ASN A 98 26.21 36.18 22.05
CA ASN A 98 26.81 36.36 23.38
C ASN A 98 25.81 36.71 24.51
N GLN A 99 24.56 36.24 24.46
CA GLN A 99 23.68 36.33 25.62
C GLN A 99 24.11 35.27 26.64
N GLN A 100 24.74 35.66 27.74
CA GLN A 100 25.44 34.78 28.69
C GLN A 100 24.50 34.05 29.66
N ASP A 101 24.10 32.82 29.33
CA ASP A 101 23.66 31.81 30.32
C ASP A 101 24.17 30.42 29.91
N SER A 102 25.48 30.21 30.08
CA SER A 102 26.22 29.05 29.54
C SER A 102 25.63 27.69 29.95
N GLU A 103 25.06 27.56 31.15
CA GLU A 103 24.42 26.32 31.60
C GLU A 103 23.06 26.11 30.93
N GLY A 104 22.26 27.17 30.79
CA GLY A 104 20.97 27.14 30.09
C GLY A 104 21.12 26.74 28.61
N TYR A 105 22.13 27.28 27.91
CA TYR A 105 22.41 26.92 26.51
C TYR A 105 22.90 25.49 26.36
N SER A 106 23.78 25.04 27.26
CA SER A 106 24.29 23.67 27.21
C SER A 106 23.15 22.65 27.39
N LEU A 107 22.25 22.92 28.33
CA LEU A 107 21.05 22.11 28.55
C LEU A 107 20.13 22.11 27.32
N MET A 108 19.81 23.29 26.79
CA MET A 108 18.95 23.43 25.60
C MET A 108 19.55 22.75 24.36
N LYS A 109 20.86 22.87 24.15
CA LYS A 109 21.58 22.19 23.07
C LYS A 109 21.45 20.67 23.23
N ALA A 110 21.75 20.14 24.41
CA ALA A 110 21.68 18.71 24.67
C ALA A 110 20.26 18.17 24.48
N GLU A 111 19.25 18.89 24.97
CA GLU A 111 17.84 18.52 24.82
C GLU A 111 17.39 18.56 23.36
N LEU A 112 17.74 19.62 22.61
CA LEU A 112 17.40 19.72 21.19
C LEU A 112 18.06 18.62 20.34
N LEU A 113 19.34 18.31 20.61
CA LEU A 113 20.06 17.23 19.93
C LEU A 113 19.45 15.85 20.26
N CYS A 114 19.05 15.63 21.51
CA CYS A 114 18.39 14.39 21.93
C CYS A 114 17.05 14.21 21.22
N LEU A 115 16.16 15.21 21.31
CA LEU A 115 14.83 15.17 20.71
C LEU A 115 14.90 15.01 19.19
N THR A 116 15.83 15.68 18.52
CA THR A 116 15.98 15.54 17.07
C THR A 116 16.54 14.17 16.66
N SER A 117 17.48 13.62 17.42
CA SER A 117 17.94 12.24 17.20
C SER A 117 16.80 11.23 17.34
N GLU A 118 15.97 11.37 18.38
CA GLU A 118 14.81 10.49 18.60
C GLU A 118 13.77 10.62 17.49
N ILE A 119 13.46 11.85 17.05
CA ILE A 119 12.55 12.09 15.92
C ILE A 119 13.09 11.45 14.64
N CYS A 120 14.39 11.62 14.35
CA CYS A 120 15.00 11.01 13.16
C CYS A 120 14.92 9.48 13.21
N GLN A 121 15.14 8.86 14.38
CA GLN A 121 15.03 7.41 14.54
C GLN A 121 13.59 6.91 14.36
N LEU A 122 12.62 7.57 15.02
CA LEU A 122 11.21 7.22 14.89
C LEU A 122 10.74 7.40 13.46
N LEU A 123 11.12 8.49 12.80
CA LEU A 123 10.78 8.73 11.40
C LEU A 123 11.43 7.71 10.46
N GLY A 124 12.69 7.32 10.66
CA GLY A 124 13.29 6.21 9.91
C GLY A 124 12.53 4.89 10.09
N GLY A 125 12.03 4.62 11.30
CA GLY A 125 11.14 3.47 11.55
C GLY A 125 9.79 3.60 10.85
N ILE A 126 9.19 4.78 10.88
CA ILE A 126 7.94 5.08 10.18
C ILE A 126 8.14 4.99 8.67
N GLU A 127 9.27 5.42 8.11
CA GLU A 127 9.56 5.32 6.67
C GLU A 127 9.52 3.87 6.21
N LEU A 128 10.25 2.98 6.91
CA LEU A 128 10.23 1.56 6.61
C LEU A 128 8.82 0.96 6.71
N ARG A 129 8.04 1.37 7.71
CA ARG A 129 6.64 0.94 7.85
C ARG A 129 5.75 1.52 6.77
N LEU A 130 5.92 2.80 6.41
CA LEU A 130 5.20 3.43 5.32
C LEU A 130 5.56 2.79 3.98
N GLU A 131 6.79 2.38 3.74
CA GLU A 131 7.14 1.60 2.55
C GLU A 131 6.35 0.28 2.51
N SER A 132 6.13 -0.35 3.67
CA SER A 132 5.29 -1.55 3.77
C SER A 132 3.77 -1.31 3.70
N VAL A 133 3.30 -0.07 3.94
CA VAL A 133 1.86 0.26 4.06
C VAL A 133 1.35 1.13 2.92
N ILE A 134 2.16 2.06 2.41
CA ILE A 134 1.85 3.03 1.33
C ILE A 134 2.29 2.51 -0.04
N GLY A 135 3.33 1.68 -0.12
CA GLY A 135 3.98 1.36 -1.40
C GLY A 135 3.27 0.34 -2.29
N VAL A 136 2.29 -0.40 -1.79
CA VAL A 136 1.65 -1.47 -2.57
C VAL A 136 0.27 -1.65 -1.97
N VAL A 137 -0.75 -1.90 -2.78
CA VAL A 137 -1.90 -2.71 -2.31
C VAL A 137 -1.31 -3.80 -1.40
N PRO A 138 -1.75 -3.98 -0.13
CA PRO A 138 -1.06 -4.90 0.77
C PRO A 138 -0.80 -6.18 -0.03
N ARG A 139 0.45 -6.60 -0.22
CA ARG A 139 0.80 -7.66 -1.19
C ARG A 139 -0.14 -8.86 -1.05
N ARG A 140 -0.55 -9.11 0.19
CA ARG A 140 -1.64 -10.01 0.60
C ARG A 140 -2.95 -9.84 -0.18
N VAL A 141 -3.49 -8.63 -0.31
CA VAL A 141 -4.73 -8.33 -1.06
C VAL A 141 -4.57 -8.56 -2.56
N ILE A 142 -3.43 -8.18 -3.17
CA ILE A 142 -3.17 -8.53 -4.59
C ILE A 142 -3.08 -10.04 -4.76
N LEU A 143 -2.32 -10.71 -3.90
CA LEU A 143 -2.16 -12.16 -3.94
C LEU A 143 -3.50 -12.86 -3.69
N GLU A 144 -4.31 -12.37 -2.76
CA GLU A 144 -5.65 -12.91 -2.51
C GLU A 144 -6.56 -12.69 -3.72
N ILE A 145 -6.45 -11.57 -4.43
CA ILE A 145 -7.19 -11.35 -5.68
C ILE A 145 -6.75 -12.34 -6.76
N PHE A 146 -5.44 -12.50 -6.97
CA PHE A 146 -4.90 -13.40 -7.99
C PHE A 146 -5.15 -14.88 -7.66
N GLU A 147 -4.97 -15.29 -6.40
CA GLU A 147 -5.20 -16.67 -5.95
C GLU A 147 -6.66 -17.07 -6.13
N ASN A 148 -7.60 -16.18 -5.77
CA ASN A 148 -9.02 -16.44 -5.98
C ASN A 148 -9.40 -16.50 -7.46
N LEU A 149 -8.82 -15.64 -8.31
CA LEU A 149 -9.03 -15.68 -9.75
C LEU A 149 -8.44 -16.94 -10.38
N LEU A 150 -7.21 -17.31 -10.03
CA LEU A 150 -6.55 -18.53 -10.51
C LEU A 150 -7.36 -19.76 -10.12
N MET A 151 -7.77 -19.88 -8.86
CA MET A 151 -8.57 -21.00 -8.40
C MET A 151 -9.90 -21.10 -9.16
N ALA A 152 -10.58 -19.97 -9.37
CA ALA A 152 -11.85 -19.94 -10.08
C ALA A 152 -11.69 -20.31 -11.57
N PHE A 153 -10.67 -19.79 -12.24
CA PHE A 153 -10.42 -20.06 -13.65
C PHE A 153 -9.89 -21.46 -13.92
N SER A 154 -9.00 -22.00 -13.08
CA SER A 154 -8.57 -23.40 -13.16
C SER A 154 -9.75 -24.36 -12.97
N THR A 155 -10.63 -24.08 -12.00
CA THR A 155 -11.86 -24.86 -11.81
C THR A 155 -12.76 -24.79 -13.05
N LEU A 156 -12.90 -23.60 -13.66
CA LEU A 156 -13.66 -23.45 -14.89
C LEU A 156 -13.03 -24.23 -16.05
N GLN A 157 -11.70 -24.24 -16.19
CA GLN A 157 -11.02 -25.04 -17.22
C GLN A 157 -11.30 -26.54 -17.08
N ASP A 158 -11.26 -27.07 -15.86
CA ASP A 158 -11.55 -28.48 -15.57
C ASP A 158 -12.99 -28.84 -15.93
N ILE A 159 -13.94 -27.96 -15.61
CA ILE A 159 -15.35 -28.11 -15.96
C ILE A 159 -15.52 -28.14 -17.49
N LEU A 160 -14.90 -27.20 -18.22
CA LEU A 160 -14.96 -27.15 -19.68
C LEU A 160 -14.28 -28.38 -20.31
N ALA A 161 -13.17 -28.86 -19.75
CA ALA A 161 -12.51 -30.10 -20.18
C ALA A 161 -13.44 -31.31 -20.00
N GLY A 162 -14.15 -31.38 -18.88
CA GLY A 162 -15.17 -32.38 -18.60
C GLY A 162 -16.28 -32.37 -19.65
N ILE A 163 -16.78 -31.19 -20.03
CA ILE A 163 -17.79 -31.03 -21.08
C ILE A 163 -17.24 -31.45 -22.45
N LEU A 164 -16.02 -31.04 -22.80
CA LEU A 164 -15.37 -31.39 -24.08
C LEU A 164 -15.13 -32.90 -24.21
N LYS A 165 -14.75 -33.57 -23.12
CA LYS A 165 -14.62 -35.02 -23.09
C LYS A 165 -15.94 -35.73 -23.41
N LYS A 166 -17.09 -35.16 -23.04
CA LYS A 166 -18.42 -35.69 -23.38
C LYS A 166 -18.79 -35.54 -24.85
N PHE A 167 -18.14 -34.65 -25.61
CA PHE A 167 -18.25 -34.64 -27.07
C PHE A 167 -17.44 -35.77 -27.74
N HIS A 168 -16.56 -36.45 -27.01
CA HIS A 168 -15.70 -37.53 -27.50
C HIS A 168 -16.16 -38.92 -27.07
N ASP A 169 -16.70 -39.05 -25.85
CA ASP A 169 -17.22 -40.31 -25.34
C ASP A 169 -18.71 -40.48 -25.69
N VAL A 170 -19.08 -41.61 -26.31
CA VAL A 170 -20.47 -41.98 -26.67
C VAL A 170 -21.36 -42.24 -25.42
N ASN A 171 -20.84 -42.10 -24.19
CA ASN A 171 -21.50 -42.64 -23.00
C ASN A 171 -21.90 -41.63 -21.91
N ASP A 172 -23.19 -41.75 -21.61
CA ASP A 172 -23.95 -41.42 -20.42
C ASP A 172 -24.18 -39.93 -20.13
N GLY A 173 -25.28 -39.41 -20.68
CA GLY A 173 -25.88 -38.11 -20.37
C GLY A 173 -26.33 -37.95 -18.91
N SER A 174 -26.07 -38.93 -18.03
CA SER A 174 -26.37 -38.94 -16.60
C SER A 174 -25.49 -37.96 -15.79
N THR A 175 -24.30 -37.62 -16.28
CA THR A 175 -23.31 -36.76 -15.57
C THR A 175 -23.21 -35.34 -16.13
N LEU A 176 -23.71 -35.12 -17.34
CA LEU A 176 -23.73 -33.79 -17.98
C LEU A 176 -24.50 -32.74 -17.15
N PRO A 177 -25.66 -33.06 -16.54
CA PRO A 177 -26.37 -32.11 -15.65
C PRO A 177 -25.51 -31.63 -14.48
N ALA A 178 -24.73 -32.52 -13.85
CA ALA A 178 -23.85 -32.17 -12.74
C ALA A 178 -22.73 -31.22 -13.19
N THR A 179 -22.09 -31.51 -14.34
CA THR A 179 -21.03 -30.65 -14.89
C THR A 179 -21.55 -29.27 -15.30
N ILE A 180 -22.79 -29.17 -15.79
CA ILE A 180 -23.44 -27.89 -16.09
C ILE A 180 -23.77 -27.12 -14.81
N GLU A 181 -24.22 -27.81 -13.76
CA GLU A 181 -24.47 -27.20 -12.46
C GLU A 181 -23.19 -26.62 -11.86
N ASP A 182 -22.07 -27.34 -11.98
CA ASP A 182 -20.76 -26.87 -11.55
C ASP A 182 -20.30 -25.65 -12.37
N TRP A 183 -20.54 -25.64 -13.69
CA TRP A 183 -20.30 -24.44 -14.53
C TRP A 183 -21.13 -23.25 -14.05
N ALA A 184 -22.40 -23.45 -13.72
CA ALA A 184 -23.27 -22.39 -13.20
C ALA A 184 -22.75 -21.84 -11.85
N LYS A 185 -22.31 -22.72 -10.95
CA LYS A 185 -21.76 -22.34 -9.64
C LYS A 185 -20.49 -21.51 -9.78
N ILE A 186 -19.52 -21.97 -10.57
CA ILE A 186 -18.25 -21.24 -10.73
C ILE A 186 -18.46 -19.89 -11.42
N THR A 187 -19.38 -19.82 -12.39
CA THR A 187 -19.82 -18.58 -13.03
C THR A 187 -20.35 -17.57 -12.01
N GLY A 188 -21.20 -18.02 -11.07
CA GLY A 188 -21.71 -17.18 -9.98
C GLY A 188 -20.62 -16.73 -9.01
N THR A 189 -19.67 -17.60 -8.68
CA THR A 189 -18.51 -17.27 -7.83
C THR A 189 -17.65 -16.18 -8.47
N ILE A 190 -17.33 -16.30 -9.77
CA ILE A 190 -16.54 -15.30 -10.50
C ILE A 190 -17.23 -13.93 -10.49
N ILE A 191 -18.54 -13.86 -10.78
CA ILE A 191 -19.29 -12.59 -10.74
C ILE A 191 -19.24 -11.97 -9.34
N SER A 192 -19.53 -12.76 -8.31
CA SER A 192 -19.58 -12.28 -6.92
C SER A 192 -18.22 -11.75 -6.48
N PHE A 193 -17.15 -12.46 -6.83
CA PHE A 193 -15.78 -12.04 -6.57
C PHE A 193 -15.45 -10.71 -7.28
N LEU A 194 -15.67 -10.63 -8.59
CA LEU A 194 -15.39 -9.43 -9.38
C LEU A 194 -16.16 -8.21 -8.86
N THR A 195 -17.43 -8.40 -8.51
CA THR A 195 -18.27 -7.35 -7.92
C THR A 195 -17.65 -6.83 -6.62
N ASN A 196 -17.24 -7.74 -5.72
CA ASN A 196 -16.61 -7.36 -4.45
C ASN A 196 -15.28 -6.63 -4.65
N VAL A 197 -14.44 -7.11 -5.58
CA VAL A 197 -13.14 -6.50 -5.88
C VAL A 197 -13.33 -5.10 -6.45
N LEU A 198 -14.19 -4.92 -7.47
CA LEU A 198 -14.43 -3.62 -8.09
C LEU A 198 -15.02 -2.58 -7.12
N LEU A 199 -15.87 -3.01 -6.17
CA LEU A 199 -16.42 -2.11 -5.15
C LEU A 199 -15.39 -1.67 -4.13
N LYS A 200 -14.42 -2.53 -3.79
CA LYS A 200 -13.42 -2.26 -2.77
C LYS A 200 -12.16 -1.60 -3.33
N LEU A 201 -11.84 -1.84 -4.61
CA LEU A 201 -10.63 -1.36 -5.28
C LEU A 201 -10.34 0.14 -5.05
N PRO A 202 -11.33 1.05 -5.23
CA PRO A 202 -11.12 2.48 -5.04
C PRO A 202 -10.78 2.89 -3.61
N GLY A 203 -11.09 2.05 -2.62
CA GLY A 203 -10.84 2.31 -1.20
C GLY A 203 -9.47 1.85 -0.69
N PHE A 204 -8.63 1.23 -1.52
CA PHE A 204 -7.32 0.72 -1.11
C PHE A 204 -6.16 1.71 -1.31
N GLY A 205 -6.43 2.97 -1.69
CA GLY A 205 -5.39 4.00 -1.80
C GLY A 205 -4.26 3.67 -2.78
N ILE A 206 -4.58 2.91 -3.85
CA ILE A 206 -3.66 2.33 -4.83
C ILE A 206 -2.99 3.42 -5.69
N GLU A 207 -1.69 3.28 -5.98
CA GLU A 207 -0.99 4.13 -6.96
C GLU A 207 -1.58 3.98 -8.37
N GLU A 208 -1.61 5.07 -9.14
CA GLU A 208 -2.31 5.15 -10.43
C GLU A 208 -1.79 4.11 -11.45
N ASP A 209 -0.49 3.88 -11.50
CA ASP A 209 0.14 2.90 -12.41
C ASP A 209 -0.23 1.45 -12.05
N GLN A 210 -0.26 1.11 -10.76
CA GLN A 210 -0.68 -0.22 -10.29
C GLN A 210 -2.18 -0.43 -10.47
N LEU A 211 -2.98 0.60 -10.19
CA LEU A 211 -4.42 0.57 -10.42
C LEU A 211 -4.75 0.35 -11.90
N SER A 212 -4.00 0.98 -12.81
CA SER A 212 -4.12 0.79 -14.26
C SER A 212 -3.82 -0.66 -14.67
N ALA A 213 -2.78 -1.27 -14.11
CA ALA A 213 -2.46 -2.68 -14.37
C ALA A 213 -3.54 -3.64 -13.86
N ILE A 214 -4.04 -3.42 -12.64
CA ILE A 214 -5.13 -4.22 -12.05
C ILE A 214 -6.41 -4.07 -12.87
N ASN A 215 -6.77 -2.84 -13.25
CA ASN A 215 -7.96 -2.60 -14.06
C ASN A 215 -7.88 -3.28 -15.42
N LYS A 216 -6.72 -3.24 -16.11
CA LYS A 216 -6.52 -3.97 -17.37
C LYS A 216 -6.73 -5.48 -17.21
N LEU A 217 -6.24 -6.05 -16.11
CA LEU A 217 -6.47 -7.47 -15.84
C LEU A 217 -7.94 -7.75 -15.57
N LEU A 218 -8.61 -6.94 -14.74
CA LEU A 218 -10.03 -7.10 -14.43
C LEU A 218 -10.91 -6.96 -15.70
N ASP A 219 -10.60 -5.99 -16.56
CA ASP A 219 -11.27 -5.82 -17.86
C ASP A 219 -11.11 -7.08 -18.72
N ARG A 220 -9.91 -7.67 -18.71
CA ARG A 220 -9.63 -8.89 -19.46
C ARG A 220 -10.36 -10.11 -18.89
N VAL A 221 -10.36 -10.26 -17.57
CA VAL A 221 -11.13 -11.26 -16.83
C VAL A 221 -12.62 -11.15 -17.16
N ILE A 222 -13.18 -9.93 -17.17
CA ILE A 222 -14.57 -9.66 -17.54
C ILE A 222 -14.82 -10.00 -19.01
N SER A 223 -13.89 -9.70 -19.91
CA SER A 223 -14.05 -10.01 -21.34
C SER A 223 -14.04 -11.50 -21.65
N ILE A 224 -13.27 -12.28 -20.88
CA ILE A 224 -13.18 -13.74 -21.03
C ILE A 224 -14.38 -14.39 -20.36
N TYR A 225 -14.85 -13.84 -19.25
CA TYR A 225 -16.11 -14.26 -18.64
C TYR A 225 -17.28 -14.10 -19.64
N CYS A 226 -17.77 -15.22 -20.18
CA CYS A 226 -18.78 -15.24 -21.25
C CYS A 226 -20.07 -15.96 -20.80
N PRO A 227 -20.97 -15.29 -20.07
CA PRO A 227 -22.29 -15.81 -19.71
C PRO A 227 -23.10 -16.28 -20.92
N GLU A 228 -22.95 -15.60 -22.05
CA GLU A 228 -23.68 -15.88 -23.28
C GLU A 228 -23.35 -17.27 -23.83
N LEU A 229 -22.09 -17.69 -23.71
CA LEU A 229 -21.67 -19.03 -24.09
C LEU A 229 -22.32 -20.08 -23.19
N PHE A 230 -22.32 -19.86 -21.88
CA PHE A 230 -22.98 -20.74 -20.92
C PHE A 230 -24.48 -20.88 -21.22
N PHE A 231 -25.22 -19.77 -21.27
CA PHE A 231 -26.67 -19.82 -21.53
C PHE A 231 -27.00 -20.34 -22.93
N GLY A 232 -26.15 -20.05 -23.93
CA GLY A 232 -26.25 -20.59 -25.27
C GLY A 232 -26.12 -22.11 -25.29
N PHE A 233 -25.12 -22.64 -24.60
CA PHE A 233 -24.91 -24.08 -24.45
C PHE A 233 -26.06 -24.75 -23.68
N VAL A 234 -26.51 -24.16 -22.56
CA VAL A 234 -27.64 -24.67 -21.77
C VAL A 234 -28.93 -24.75 -22.60
N ARG A 235 -29.20 -23.77 -23.46
CA ARG A 235 -30.36 -23.79 -24.36
C ARG A 235 -30.23 -24.82 -25.48
N ALA A 236 -29.01 -25.17 -25.86
CA ALA A 236 -28.75 -26.23 -26.83
C ALA A 236 -28.94 -27.63 -26.23
N LEU A 237 -28.95 -27.78 -24.90
CA LEU A 237 -29.12 -29.08 -24.24
C LEU A 237 -30.40 -29.77 -24.70
N GLY A 238 -30.26 -31.05 -25.04
CA GLY A 238 -31.35 -31.86 -25.61
C GLY A 238 -31.46 -31.78 -27.13
N ASN A 239 -30.72 -30.88 -27.80
CA ASN A 239 -30.56 -30.88 -29.25
C ASN A 239 -29.09 -31.15 -29.61
N LEU A 240 -28.78 -32.42 -29.90
CA LEU A 240 -27.41 -32.88 -30.16
C LEU A 240 -26.75 -32.19 -31.37
N GLU A 241 -27.51 -31.88 -32.42
CA GLU A 241 -27.00 -31.18 -33.60
C GLU A 241 -26.58 -29.75 -33.26
N VAL A 242 -27.42 -29.04 -32.49
CA VAL A 242 -27.11 -27.68 -32.05
C VAL A 242 -25.98 -27.68 -31.03
N MET A 243 -25.95 -28.63 -30.09
CA MET A 243 -24.84 -28.78 -29.13
C MET A 243 -23.50 -28.98 -29.84
N ALA A 244 -23.45 -29.76 -30.91
CA ALA A 244 -22.22 -29.99 -31.68
C ALA A 244 -21.60 -28.69 -32.22
N THR A 245 -22.42 -27.68 -32.51
CA THR A 245 -21.95 -26.35 -32.96
C THR A 245 -21.26 -25.53 -31.87
N PHE A 246 -21.47 -25.87 -30.59
CA PHE A 246 -20.83 -25.21 -29.46
C PHE A 246 -19.46 -25.78 -29.11
N LYS A 247 -19.11 -26.97 -29.62
CA LYS A 247 -17.83 -27.63 -29.32
C LYS A 247 -16.64 -26.69 -29.58
N GLY A 248 -16.55 -26.13 -30.79
CA GLY A 248 -15.45 -25.21 -31.15
C GLY A 248 -15.44 -23.93 -30.32
N LYS A 249 -16.61 -23.41 -29.93
CA LYS A 249 -16.72 -22.23 -29.05
C LYS A 249 -16.24 -22.52 -27.63
N ILE A 250 -16.50 -23.72 -27.13
CA ILE A 250 -16.05 -24.17 -25.81
C ILE A 250 -14.54 -24.43 -25.82
N GLU A 251 -14.00 -25.04 -26.88
CA GLU A 251 -12.55 -25.22 -27.08
C GLU A 251 -11.82 -23.87 -27.12
N GLU A 252 -12.33 -22.92 -27.90
CA GLU A 252 -11.78 -21.56 -27.98
C GLU A 252 -11.82 -20.85 -26.62
N HIS A 253 -12.96 -20.92 -25.92
CA HIS A 253 -13.11 -20.31 -24.61
C HIS A 253 -12.17 -20.93 -23.56
N GLN A 254 -12.01 -22.25 -23.54
CA GLN A 254 -11.06 -22.93 -22.67
C GLN A 254 -9.62 -22.50 -22.95
N CYS A 255 -9.25 -22.34 -24.22
CA CYS A 255 -7.93 -21.85 -24.62
C CYS A 255 -7.69 -20.41 -24.14
N GLN A 256 -8.67 -19.51 -24.29
CA GLN A 256 -8.57 -18.14 -23.81
C GLN A 256 -8.43 -18.06 -22.28
N ILE A 257 -9.13 -18.92 -21.54
CA ILE A 257 -8.95 -19.03 -20.08
C ILE A 257 -7.52 -19.49 -19.75
N GLY A 258 -6.95 -20.41 -20.52
CA GLY A 258 -5.56 -20.86 -20.31
C GLY A 258 -4.54 -19.74 -20.46
N LEU A 259 -4.70 -18.92 -21.50
CA LEU A 259 -3.85 -17.74 -21.69
C LEU A 259 -4.00 -16.73 -20.55
N LEU A 260 -5.21 -16.58 -19.99
CA LEU A 260 -5.45 -15.71 -18.84
C LEU A 260 -4.82 -16.26 -17.57
N VAL A 261 -4.89 -17.56 -17.33
CA VAL A 261 -4.23 -18.21 -16.19
C VAL A 261 -2.72 -18.00 -16.27
N GLU A 262 -2.11 -18.25 -17.43
CA GLU A 262 -0.67 -17.99 -17.65
C GLU A 262 -0.30 -16.51 -17.44
N GLU A 263 -1.14 -15.57 -17.89
CA GLU A 263 -0.94 -14.13 -17.70
C GLU A 263 -1.04 -13.75 -16.21
N ILE A 264 -2.02 -14.28 -15.48
CA ILE A 264 -2.15 -14.05 -14.03
C ILE A 264 -0.96 -14.66 -13.28
N GLU A 265 -0.53 -15.87 -13.65
CA GLU A 265 0.65 -16.51 -13.07
C GLU A 265 1.90 -15.65 -13.27
N GLN A 266 2.15 -15.16 -14.49
CA GLN A 266 3.28 -14.26 -14.80
C GLN A 266 3.23 -12.94 -14.02
N ILE A 267 2.05 -12.39 -13.77
CA ILE A 267 1.87 -11.18 -12.97
C ILE A 267 2.03 -11.47 -11.47
N SER A 268 1.66 -12.68 -11.03
CA SER A 268 1.75 -13.12 -9.62
C SER A 268 3.15 -13.57 -9.21
N GLU A 269 3.96 -14.08 -10.15
CA GLU A 269 5.39 -14.34 -10.01
C GLU A 269 6.17 -13.01 -9.98
N TYR A 270 6.07 -12.31 -8.85
CA TYR A 270 6.94 -11.21 -8.49
C TYR A 270 8.41 -11.65 -8.56
N LYS A 271 9.19 -11.03 -9.46
CA LYS A 271 10.62 -10.80 -9.23
C LYS A 271 10.82 -9.85 -8.06
#